data_AF-A0A147BX55-F1
#
_entry.id   AF-A0A147BX55-F1
#
_cell.length_a   1.000
_cell.length_b   1.000
_cell.length_c   1.000
_cell.angle_alpha   90.00
_cell.angle_beta   90.00
_cell.angle_gamma   90.00
#
_symmetry.space_group_name_H-M   'P 1'
#
loop_
_entity.id
_entity.type
_entity.pdbx_description
1 polymer ?
#
loop_
_entity_poly.entity_id
_entity_poly.type
_entity_poly.pdbx_seq_one_letter_code
_entity_poly.pdbx_strand_id
1 'polypeptide(L)'
;STGAVNKPREEKRHQNNPRPNENHRFHQLCRQEHNKYRRIHHAPDLKTNLMLYMRARAWANYLAKRDSTSSVPHETLQGIGENIYWMTYARQPYSQYAKAAVKYWYDENKHYNYRTGGFSQATAHFTQMVWKLTTQVGCGYAVSSSSTLFVVCKYYPQGNIDGQYQSNVLPPSEY
;
A
#
# COMPACT_ATOMS: atom_id res chain seq x y z
N SER A 1 2.64 3.80 -60.44
CA SER A 1 3.08 2.87 -59.40
C SER A 1 3.68 3.62 -58.24
N THR A 2 3.03 3.50 -57.09
CA THR A 2 3.35 4.11 -55.80
C THR A 2 4.50 3.35 -55.11
N GLY A 3 5.48 4.06 -54.58
CA GLY A 3 6.58 3.48 -53.79
C GLY A 3 6.83 4.32 -52.55
N ALA A 4 5.98 4.17 -51.53
CA ALA A 4 6.17 4.79 -50.24
C ALA A 4 7.15 3.95 -49.41
N VAL A 5 8.25 4.57 -48.98
CA VAL A 5 9.26 4.00 -48.10
C VAL A 5 8.65 3.75 -46.72
N ASN A 6 8.58 2.48 -46.31
CA ASN A 6 8.17 2.09 -44.96
C ASN A 6 9.28 2.45 -43.96
N LYS A 7 9.06 3.51 -43.16
CA LYS A 7 9.79 3.72 -41.90
C LYS A 7 9.25 2.74 -40.84
N PRO A 8 10.11 2.14 -39.99
CA PRO A 8 9.62 1.33 -38.89
C PRO A 8 8.84 2.21 -37.90
N ARG A 9 7.64 1.79 -37.57
CA ARG A 9 6.79 2.42 -36.56
C ARG A 9 7.40 2.11 -35.20
N GLU A 10 8.00 3.10 -34.54
CA GLU A 10 8.37 2.99 -33.12
C GLU A 10 7.10 2.66 -32.32
N GLU A 11 7.02 1.44 -31.82
CA GLU A 11 6.04 1.05 -30.80
C GLU A 11 6.27 1.92 -29.57
N LYS A 12 5.37 2.88 -29.32
CA LYS A 12 5.21 3.49 -28.00
C LYS A 12 4.77 2.39 -27.03
N ARG A 13 5.73 1.70 -26.42
CA ARG A 13 5.49 0.95 -25.19
C ARG A 13 5.08 1.96 -24.14
N HIS A 14 3.78 2.11 -23.91
CA HIS A 14 3.25 2.69 -22.69
C HIS A 14 3.67 1.79 -21.54
N GLN A 15 4.88 2.00 -21.03
CA GLN A 15 5.39 1.35 -19.83
C GLN A 15 4.65 1.96 -18.64
N ASN A 16 3.43 1.46 -18.38
CA ASN A 16 2.59 1.86 -17.25
C ASN A 16 3.13 1.39 -15.88
N ASN A 17 4.32 0.77 -15.87
CA ASN A 17 5.00 0.38 -14.65
C ASN A 17 5.93 1.52 -14.19
N PRO A 18 5.84 1.94 -12.91
CA PRO A 18 6.69 3.01 -12.44
C PRO A 18 8.16 2.60 -12.46
N ARG A 19 9.02 3.56 -12.79
CA ARG A 19 10.47 3.33 -12.81
C ARG A 19 10.94 2.93 -11.39
N PRO A 20 12.02 2.13 -11.25
CA PRO A 20 12.51 1.69 -9.94
C PRO A 20 12.74 2.84 -8.94
N ASN A 21 13.25 3.99 -9.41
CA ASN A 21 13.50 5.18 -8.59
C ASN A 21 12.21 5.84 -8.06
N GLU A 22 11.15 5.91 -8.87
CA GLU A 22 9.85 6.46 -8.46
C GLU A 22 9.19 5.58 -7.39
N ASN A 23 9.20 4.27 -7.59
CA ASN A 23 8.68 3.31 -6.62
C ASN A 23 9.51 3.31 -5.32
N HIS A 24 10.82 3.52 -5.39
CA HIS A 24 11.65 3.70 -4.20
C HIS A 24 11.27 4.97 -3.42
N ARG A 25 11.13 6.12 -4.09
CA ARG A 25 10.66 7.36 -3.44
C ARG A 25 9.25 7.20 -2.85
N PHE A 26 8.35 6.55 -3.58
CA PHE A 26 7.00 6.26 -3.12
C PHE A 26 7.00 5.41 -1.84
N HIS A 27 7.79 4.34 -1.82
CA HIS A 27 7.97 3.50 -0.62
C HIS A 27 8.48 4.30 0.59
N GLN A 28 9.48 5.18 0.39
CA GLN A 28 10.00 6.03 1.46
C GLN A 28 8.91 6.94 2.04
N LEU A 29 8.11 7.57 1.18
CA LEU A 29 6.99 8.42 1.59
C LEU A 29 5.93 7.64 2.37
N CYS A 30 5.56 6.44 1.91
CA CYS A 30 4.64 5.58 2.65
C CYS A 30 5.20 5.25 4.03
N ARG A 31 6.45 4.76 4.13
CA ARG A 31 7.07 4.37 5.41
C ARG A 31 7.15 5.55 6.38
N GLN A 32 7.52 6.73 5.90
CA GLN A 32 7.57 7.94 6.73
C GLN A 32 6.19 8.30 7.29
N GLU A 33 5.14 8.24 6.46
CA GLU A 33 3.78 8.55 6.89
C GLU A 33 3.24 7.48 7.87
N HIS A 34 3.57 6.19 7.67
CA HIS A 34 3.27 5.15 8.65
C HIS A 34 3.90 5.47 10.01
N ASN A 35 5.19 5.80 10.02
CA ASN A 35 5.92 6.03 11.27
C ASN A 35 5.40 7.27 12.02
N LYS A 36 4.93 8.29 11.31
CA LYS A 36 4.20 9.43 11.94
C LYS A 36 3.00 8.93 12.73
N TYR A 37 2.13 8.12 12.13
CA TYR A 37 0.94 7.61 12.81
C TYR A 37 1.28 6.58 13.89
N ARG A 38 2.25 5.70 13.66
CA ARG A 38 2.66 4.69 14.64
C ARG A 38 3.14 5.30 15.95
N ARG A 39 3.88 6.42 15.89
CA ARG A 39 4.32 7.14 17.10
C ARG A 39 3.16 7.68 17.93
N ILE A 40 2.08 8.13 17.30
CA ILE A 40 0.85 8.56 18.00
C ILE A 40 0.26 7.39 18.81
N HIS A 41 0.38 6.17 18.29
CA HIS A 41 -0.12 4.94 18.92
C HIS A 41 0.95 4.14 19.66
N HIS A 42 2.05 4.77 20.07
CA HIS A 42 3.14 4.15 20.85
C HIS A 42 3.75 2.90 20.19
N ALA A 43 3.62 2.77 18.86
CA ALA A 43 4.17 1.67 18.09
C ALA A 43 5.55 2.07 17.53
N PRO A 44 6.58 1.20 17.62
CA PRO A 44 7.91 1.51 17.10
C PRO A 44 7.92 1.77 15.58
N ASP A 45 8.86 2.59 15.12
CA ASP A 45 9.07 2.86 13.70
C ASP A 45 9.29 1.59 12.86
N LEU A 46 8.63 1.50 11.71
CA LEU A 46 8.85 0.44 10.75
C LEU A 46 10.16 0.63 9.99
N LYS A 47 10.88 -0.48 9.80
CA LYS A 47 12.05 -0.58 8.94
C LYS A 47 11.65 -1.05 7.54
N THR A 48 12.38 -0.59 6.53
CA THR A 48 12.23 -1.13 5.17
C THR A 48 12.69 -2.59 5.14
N ASN A 49 11.88 -3.44 4.51
CA ASN A 49 12.32 -4.77 4.10
C ASN A 49 12.25 -4.89 2.57
N LEU A 50 13.39 -5.23 1.95
CA LEU A 50 13.51 -5.25 0.49
C LEU A 50 12.63 -6.33 -0.15
N MET A 51 12.49 -7.50 0.49
CA MET A 51 11.63 -8.58 0.01
C MET A 51 10.16 -8.17 0.03
N LEU A 52 9.67 -7.57 1.13
CA LEU A 52 8.32 -7.04 1.22
C LEU A 52 8.07 -5.95 0.18
N TYR A 53 9.05 -5.08 -0.06
CA TYR A 53 8.96 -4.02 -1.07
C TYR A 53 8.83 -4.60 -2.48
N MET A 54 9.65 -5.59 -2.84
CA MET A 54 9.58 -6.27 -4.13
C MET A 54 8.25 -7.01 -4.31
N ARG A 55 7.76 -7.70 -3.26
CA ARG A 55 6.45 -8.36 -3.24
C ARG A 55 5.30 -7.38 -3.43
N ALA A 56 5.28 -6.29 -2.68
CA ALA A 56 4.26 -5.25 -2.80
C ALA A 56 4.20 -4.66 -4.20
N ARG A 57 5.36 -4.37 -4.80
CA ARG A 57 5.44 -3.90 -6.19
C ARG A 57 4.94 -4.96 -7.18
N ALA A 58 5.33 -6.22 -7.01
CA ALA A 58 4.86 -7.29 -7.88
C ALA A 58 3.33 -7.44 -7.82
N TRP A 59 2.75 -7.39 -6.61
CA TRP A 59 1.30 -7.45 -6.43
C TRP A 59 0.57 -6.24 -6.99
N ALA A 60 1.08 -5.03 -6.77
CA ALA A 60 0.51 -3.82 -7.38
C ALA A 60 0.49 -3.91 -8.92
N ASN A 61 1.57 -4.42 -9.53
CA ASN A 61 1.61 -4.67 -10.98
C ASN A 61 0.58 -5.72 -11.43
N TYR A 62 0.38 -6.79 -10.64
CA TYR A 62 -0.65 -7.78 -10.92
C TYR A 62 -2.06 -7.18 -10.89
N LEU A 63 -2.37 -6.36 -9.88
CA LEU A 63 -3.66 -5.65 -9.78
C LEU A 63 -3.85 -4.66 -10.95
N ALA A 64 -2.80 -3.90 -11.29
CA ALA A 64 -2.83 -2.98 -12.42
C ALA A 64 -3.05 -3.69 -13.77
N LYS A 65 -2.51 -4.92 -13.94
CA LYS A 65 -2.78 -5.74 -15.13
C LYS A 65 -4.20 -6.29 -15.18
N ARG A 66 -4.80 -6.60 -14.02
CA ARG A 66 -6.22 -6.99 -13.94
C ARG A 66 -7.16 -5.85 -14.25
N ASP A 67 -6.73 -4.61 -13.96
CA ASP A 67 -7.44 -3.37 -14.27
C ASP A 67 -8.93 -3.39 -13.85
N SER A 68 -9.19 -3.89 -12.64
CA SER A 68 -10.54 -4.02 -12.11
C SER A 68 -10.60 -3.68 -10.62
N THR A 69 -11.58 -2.86 -10.25
CA THR A 69 -11.84 -2.44 -8.87
C THR A 69 -13.11 -3.07 -8.27
N SER A 70 -13.85 -3.89 -9.04
CA SER A 70 -15.05 -4.58 -8.53
C SER A 70 -14.70 -5.71 -7.56
N SER A 71 -13.50 -6.29 -7.72
CA SER A 71 -12.94 -7.27 -6.79
C SER A 71 -11.41 -7.19 -6.82
N VAL A 72 -10.85 -6.60 -5.77
CA VAL A 72 -9.41 -6.42 -5.60
C VAL A 72 -8.90 -7.51 -4.64
N PRO A 73 -8.25 -8.58 -5.16
CA PRO A 73 -7.82 -9.68 -4.32
C PRO A 73 -6.60 -9.32 -3.47
N HIS A 74 -6.58 -9.86 -2.25
CA HIS A 74 -5.39 -9.92 -1.42
C HIS A 74 -4.47 -11.07 -1.86
N GLU A 75 -3.15 -10.93 -1.65
CA GLU A 75 -2.19 -12.04 -1.80
C GLU A 75 -1.98 -12.70 -0.43
N THR A 76 -2.59 -13.87 -0.24
CA THR A 76 -2.48 -14.65 0.99
C THR A 76 -1.07 -15.22 1.15
N LEU A 77 -0.28 -14.59 2.01
CA LEU A 77 1.07 -15.03 2.37
C LEU A 77 1.15 -15.28 3.87
N GLN A 78 1.64 -16.47 4.25
CA GLN A 78 1.76 -16.82 5.67
C GLN A 78 2.65 -15.83 6.42
N GLY A 79 2.13 -15.23 7.48
CA GLY A 79 2.87 -14.32 8.36
C GLY A 79 3.11 -12.93 7.79
N ILE A 80 2.58 -12.60 6.60
CA ILE A 80 2.73 -11.29 5.96
C ILE A 80 1.37 -10.61 5.85
N GLY A 81 1.24 -9.45 6.49
CA GLY A 81 0.05 -8.61 6.39
C GLY A 81 0.02 -7.82 5.08
N GLU A 82 -1.16 -7.31 4.70
CA GLU A 82 -1.34 -6.52 3.49
C GLU A 82 -2.41 -5.44 3.65
N ASN A 83 -2.09 -4.24 3.16
CA ASN A 83 -3.09 -3.20 2.89
C ASN A 83 -3.08 -2.87 1.39
N ILE A 84 -4.25 -2.66 0.82
CA ILE A 84 -4.43 -2.26 -0.58
C ILE A 84 -5.26 -0.97 -0.63
N TYR A 85 -4.87 -0.08 -1.53
CA TYR A 85 -5.60 1.15 -1.85
C TYR A 85 -5.63 1.31 -3.36
N TRP A 86 -6.71 1.88 -3.90
CA TRP A 86 -6.78 2.24 -5.30
C TRP A 86 -7.44 3.59 -5.53
N MET A 87 -7.10 4.20 -6.67
CA MET A 87 -7.69 5.45 -7.15
C MET A 87 -7.87 5.35 -8.66
N THR A 88 -9.11 5.47 -9.13
CA THR A 88 -9.41 5.58 -10.56
C THR A 88 -9.04 6.97 -11.07
N TYR A 89 -8.73 7.07 -12.37
CA TYR A 89 -8.35 8.35 -13.00
C TYR A 89 -7.17 9.06 -12.29
N ALA A 90 -6.22 8.29 -11.77
CA ALA A 90 -5.08 8.81 -11.03
C ALA A 90 -4.17 9.66 -11.92
N ARG A 91 -3.72 10.80 -11.39
CA ARG A 91 -2.89 11.77 -12.13
C ARG A 91 -1.49 11.90 -11.56
N GLN A 92 -0.53 12.16 -12.43
CA GLN A 92 0.84 12.47 -12.01
C GLN A 92 0.91 13.82 -11.27
N PRO A 93 1.87 14.00 -10.34
CA PRO A 93 2.88 13.01 -9.92
C PRO A 93 2.30 11.97 -8.96
N TYR A 94 2.51 10.67 -9.25
CA TYR A 94 1.90 9.58 -8.46
C TYR A 94 2.39 9.51 -7.01
N SER A 95 3.54 10.14 -6.68
CA SER A 95 4.04 10.24 -5.31
C SER A 95 3.04 10.89 -4.33
N GLN A 96 2.08 11.67 -4.81
CA GLN A 96 1.02 12.25 -3.96
C GLN A 96 0.14 11.18 -3.30
N TYR A 97 -0.05 10.04 -3.97
CA TYR A 97 -0.89 8.95 -3.46
C TYR A 97 -0.22 8.14 -2.35
N ALA A 98 1.10 8.27 -2.16
CA ALA A 98 1.82 7.57 -1.10
C ALA A 98 1.29 7.95 0.28
N LYS A 99 1.14 9.25 0.55
CA LYS A 99 0.59 9.75 1.81
C LYS A 99 -0.93 9.64 1.85
N ALA A 100 -1.61 9.83 0.70
CA ALA A 100 -3.07 9.71 0.63
C ALA A 100 -3.55 8.30 0.98
N ALA A 101 -2.91 7.26 0.46
CA ALA A 101 -3.23 5.86 0.77
C ALA A 101 -3.04 5.56 2.27
N VAL A 102 -1.90 5.98 2.84
CA VAL A 102 -1.60 5.76 4.26
C VAL A 102 -2.56 6.52 5.17
N LYS A 103 -2.90 7.76 4.82
CA LYS A 103 -3.91 8.53 5.54
C LYS A 103 -5.30 7.89 5.45
N TYR A 104 -5.70 7.42 4.27
CA TYR A 104 -6.98 6.76 4.06
C TYR A 104 -7.13 5.54 4.97
N TRP A 105 -6.12 4.68 5.03
CA TRP A 105 -6.08 3.56 5.96
C TRP A 105 -6.06 4.00 7.41
N TYR A 106 -5.31 5.05 7.76
CA TYR A 106 -5.28 5.57 9.13
C TYR A 106 -6.62 6.13 9.58
N ASP A 107 -7.37 6.81 8.71
CA ASP A 107 -8.65 7.47 9.06
C ASP A 107 -9.70 6.47 9.57
N GLU A 108 -9.53 5.17 9.32
CA GLU A 108 -10.34 4.09 9.91
C GLU A 108 -10.27 4.05 11.45
N ASN A 109 -9.24 4.65 12.07
CA ASN A 109 -9.11 4.75 13.53
C ASN A 109 -10.36 5.33 14.21
N LYS A 110 -11.10 6.18 13.50
CA LYS A 110 -12.35 6.82 13.98
C LYS A 110 -13.46 5.80 14.28
N HIS A 111 -13.36 4.61 13.71
CA HIS A 111 -14.31 3.52 13.88
C HIS A 111 -13.78 2.43 14.83
N TYR A 112 -12.56 2.57 15.35
CA TYR A 112 -11.94 1.54 16.17
C TYR A 112 -12.29 1.70 17.66
N ASN A 113 -12.79 0.63 18.26
CA ASN A 113 -13.03 0.57 19.70
C ASN A 113 -11.79 0.03 20.43
N TYR A 114 -10.97 0.93 20.98
CA TYR A 114 -9.76 0.55 21.73
C TYR A 114 -10.04 -0.24 23.01
N ARG A 115 -11.26 -0.17 23.58
CA ARG A 115 -11.61 -0.90 24.81
C ARG A 115 -11.80 -2.39 24.53
N THR A 116 -12.53 -2.73 23.48
CA THR A 116 -12.81 -4.12 23.12
C THR A 116 -11.74 -4.70 22.20
N GLY A 117 -11.16 -3.86 21.35
CA GLY A 117 -10.33 -4.31 20.23
C GLY A 117 -11.12 -5.19 19.25
N GLY A 118 -10.39 -5.93 18.41
CA GLY A 118 -10.94 -6.93 17.50
C GLY A 118 -10.87 -6.56 16.02
N PHE A 119 -11.16 -7.56 15.18
CA PHE A 119 -11.23 -7.41 13.74
C PHE A 119 -12.54 -6.72 13.31
N SER A 120 -12.44 -5.81 12.35
CA SER A 120 -13.55 -5.35 11.54
C SER A 120 -13.03 -4.97 10.17
N GLN A 121 -13.82 -5.22 9.12
CA GLN A 121 -13.50 -4.76 7.76
C GLN A 121 -13.31 -3.24 7.70
N ALA A 122 -13.99 -2.49 8.57
CA ALA A 122 -13.92 -1.04 8.63
C ALA A 122 -12.64 -0.49 9.29
N THR A 123 -11.84 -1.35 9.94
CA THR A 123 -10.66 -0.92 10.73
C THR A 123 -9.41 -1.73 10.46
N ALA A 124 -9.49 -2.76 9.62
CA ALA A 124 -8.41 -3.71 9.39
C ALA A 124 -7.15 -3.07 8.81
N HIS A 125 -7.27 -2.02 8.00
CA HIS A 125 -6.08 -1.35 7.46
C HIS A 125 -5.39 -0.52 8.54
N PHE A 126 -6.16 0.23 9.33
CA PHE A 126 -5.64 0.98 10.47
C PHE A 126 -4.93 0.07 11.47
N THR A 127 -5.58 -1.01 11.90
CA THR A 127 -5.02 -1.91 12.92
C THR A 127 -3.72 -2.55 12.46
N GLN A 128 -3.61 -2.92 11.18
CA GLN A 128 -2.36 -3.41 10.60
C GLN A 128 -1.27 -2.33 10.61
N MET A 129 -1.59 -1.09 10.26
CA MET A 129 -0.60 0.00 10.24
C MET A 129 0.03 0.24 11.62
N VAL A 130 -0.79 0.28 12.67
CA VAL A 130 -0.33 0.61 14.02
C VAL A 130 0.02 -0.62 14.86
N TRP A 131 -0.08 -1.81 14.30
CA TRP A 131 0.23 -3.07 15.00
C TRP A 131 1.62 -3.03 15.63
N LYS A 132 1.69 -3.03 16.96
CA LYS A 132 2.92 -2.82 17.74
C LYS A 132 4.03 -3.82 17.37
N LEU A 133 3.69 -5.10 17.21
CA LEU A 133 4.66 -6.15 16.89
C LEU A 133 5.08 -6.18 15.42
N THR A 134 4.40 -5.48 14.51
CA THR A 134 4.88 -5.32 13.13
C THR A 134 6.13 -4.47 13.15
N THR A 135 7.23 -4.94 12.55
CA THR A 135 8.53 -4.25 12.57
C THR A 135 9.00 -3.80 11.20
N GLN A 136 8.48 -4.41 10.15
CA GLN A 136 8.98 -4.25 8.79
C GLN A 136 7.84 -3.96 7.82
N VAL A 137 8.13 -3.11 6.83
CA VAL A 137 7.19 -2.76 5.77
C VAL A 137 7.87 -2.65 4.42
N GLY A 138 7.14 -3.01 3.37
CA GLY A 138 7.48 -2.74 2.00
C GLY A 138 6.25 -2.27 1.24
N CYS A 139 6.34 -1.18 0.50
CA CYS A 139 5.20 -0.62 -0.24
C CYS A 139 5.57 -0.40 -1.69
N GLY A 140 4.60 -0.61 -2.58
CA GLY A 140 4.77 -0.40 -4.01
C GLY A 140 3.48 0.07 -4.64
N TYR A 141 3.61 0.67 -5.82
CA TYR A 141 2.46 1.02 -6.64
C TYR A 141 2.67 0.63 -8.10
N ALA A 142 1.55 0.53 -8.82
CA ALA A 142 1.49 0.44 -10.26
C ALA A 142 0.22 1.15 -10.76
N VAL A 143 0.19 1.47 -12.05
CA VAL A 143 -0.94 2.15 -12.67
C VAL A 143 -1.41 1.31 -13.85
N SER A 144 -2.71 1.09 -13.96
CA SER A 144 -3.31 0.29 -15.02
C SER A 144 -3.47 1.06 -16.33
N SER A 145 -3.89 0.37 -17.39
CA SER A 145 -4.26 0.99 -18.67
C SER A 145 -5.40 1.99 -18.55
N SER A 146 -6.35 1.76 -17.66
CA SER A 146 -7.46 2.68 -17.37
C SER A 146 -7.08 3.86 -16.46
N SER A 147 -5.78 4.07 -16.19
CA SER A 147 -5.29 5.06 -15.22
C SER A 147 -5.76 4.79 -13.78
N THR A 148 -6.04 3.53 -13.42
CA THR A 148 -6.29 3.16 -12.04
C THR A 148 -4.97 2.87 -11.34
N LEU A 149 -4.66 3.66 -10.31
CA LEU A 149 -3.49 3.45 -9.46
C LEU A 149 -3.83 2.45 -8.37
N PHE A 150 -2.96 1.46 -8.16
CA PHE A 150 -3.01 0.51 -7.06
C PHE A 150 -1.78 0.67 -6.18
N VAL A 151 -2.00 0.81 -4.87
CA VAL A 151 -0.96 0.85 -3.84
C VAL A 151 -1.10 -0.39 -2.98
N VAL A 152 0.02 -1.07 -2.76
CA VAL A 152 0.09 -2.23 -1.89
C VAL A 152 1.17 -1.98 -0.85
N CYS A 153 0.88 -2.24 0.42
CA CYS A 153 1.88 -2.31 1.48
C CYS A 153 1.82 -3.69 2.13
N LYS A 154 2.99 -4.29 2.35
CA LYS A 154 3.20 -5.59 3.00
C LYS A 154 3.89 -5.40 4.33
N TYR A 155 3.47 -6.17 5.34
CA TYR A 155 3.89 -5.99 6.73
C TYR A 155 4.45 -7.30 7.30
N TYR A 156 5.51 -7.22 8.09
CA TYR A 156 6.04 -8.38 8.81
C TYR A 156 6.50 -8.05 10.24
N PRO A 157 6.20 -8.92 11.23
CA PRO A 157 5.16 -9.96 11.18
C PRO A 157 3.78 -9.37 10.85
N GLN A 158 2.84 -10.20 10.38
CA GLN A 158 1.47 -9.75 10.12
C GLN A 158 0.81 -9.22 11.39
N GLY A 159 -0.07 -8.23 11.22
CA GLY A 159 -0.99 -7.79 12.25
C GLY A 159 -2.32 -8.53 12.17
N ASN A 160 -3.34 -7.95 12.80
CA ASN A 160 -4.73 -8.41 12.75
C ASN A 160 -4.92 -9.87 13.20
N ILE A 161 -4.14 -10.29 14.20
CA ILE A 161 -4.26 -11.63 14.80
C ILE A 161 -5.31 -11.58 15.91
N ASP A 162 -6.31 -12.46 15.82
CA ASP A 162 -7.36 -12.58 16.82
C ASP A 162 -6.79 -12.84 18.22
N GLY A 163 -7.40 -12.20 19.22
CA GLY A 163 -6.93 -12.23 20.61
C GLY A 163 -5.71 -11.35 20.91
N GLN A 164 -5.10 -10.69 19.92
CA GLN A 164 -3.89 -9.87 20.12
C GLN A 164 -4.10 -8.37 19.90
N TYR A 165 -5.33 -7.92 19.65
CA TYR A 165 -5.60 -6.53 19.28
C TYR A 165 -5.26 -5.52 20.38
N GLN A 166 -5.72 -5.73 21.62
CA GLN A 166 -5.55 -4.75 22.70
C GLN A 166 -4.07 -4.53 23.08
N SER A 167 -3.21 -5.53 22.90
CA SER A 167 -1.77 -5.40 23.15
C SER A 167 -1.00 -4.76 21.99
N ASN A 168 -1.60 -4.70 20.80
CA ASN A 168 -0.96 -4.24 19.58
C ASN A 168 -1.52 -2.95 19.00
N VAL A 169 -2.76 -2.59 19.31
CA VAL A 169 -3.46 -1.39 18.80
C VAL A 169 -3.80 -0.51 19.99
N LEU A 170 -2.82 0.32 20.38
CA LEU A 170 -2.94 1.18 21.54
C LEU A 170 -3.70 2.47 21.18
N PRO A 171 -4.41 3.09 22.14
CA PRO A 171 -5.03 4.39 21.91
C PRO A 171 -4.00 5.44 21.50
N PRO A 172 -4.41 6.49 20.78
CA PRO A 172 -3.53 7.60 20.49
C PRO A 172 -3.09 8.27 21.80
N SER A 173 -1.89 8.83 21.83
CA SER A 173 -1.45 9.69 22.94
C SER A 173 -2.48 10.81 23.14
N GLU A 174 -3.00 10.95 24.36
CA GLU A 174 -3.80 12.13 24.71
C GLU A 174 -2.90 13.36 24.64
N TYR A 175 -3.45 14.46 24.10
CA TYR A 175 -2.80 15.77 24.11
C TYR A 175 -2.80 16.36 25.51
#